data_AF-A0A1E3G0D7-F1
#
_entry.id   AF-A0A1E3G0D7-F1
#
_cell.length_a   1.000
_cell.length_b   1.000
_cell.length_c   1.000
_cell.angle_alpha   90.00
_cell.angle_beta   90.00
_cell.angle_gamma   90.00
#
_symmetry.space_group_name_H-M   'P 1'
#
loop_
_entity.id
_entity.type
_entity.pdbx_description
1 polymer ?
#
loop_
_entity_poly.entity_id
_entity_poly.type
_entity_poly.pdbx_seq_one_letter_code
_entity_poly.pdbx_strand_id
1 'polypeptide(L)'
;MQENVTEGMLRVNPEVIHMGICKYCGKPAGLFKSKHRECESKHKLTFEQLVRVTLDTIAKSTSSKEFEELEKDINRIAPGGYLTASDIKSVLITAFEKAVDHFLNDGELSAEEQEKIERFVDFFKLDQNSLNRNDAWNKLVKGVVLREVMEGKIPQRLKVEGQLPFNFQKSEKLIWVFPKVDYYQDRTVREYIGGSSGVSFRVAKGVYLRTGAFKATPIETIKRVHVDSGILAVTTKHIYFHGKFKSFRIPFKKIVAFEPYSNGIGVHKDSAAAKREIFATGDGWFTYNLLVNLAQLSSED
;
A
#
# COMPACT_ATOMS: atom_id res chain seq x y z
N MET A 1 -87.28 -30.41 -6.49
CA MET A 1 -86.58 -31.61 -5.98
C MET A 1 -85.61 -32.03 -7.07
N GLN A 2 -84.29 -31.99 -6.94
CA GLN A 2 -83.40 -31.75 -5.81
C GLN A 2 -82.20 -30.95 -6.35
N GLU A 3 -81.72 -30.01 -5.54
CA GLU A 3 -80.38 -29.44 -5.66
C GLU A 3 -79.34 -30.56 -5.57
N ASN A 4 -78.23 -30.45 -6.28
CA ASN A 4 -76.94 -30.77 -5.66
C ASN A 4 -75.80 -30.00 -6.33
N VAL A 5 -75.21 -29.19 -5.46
CA VAL A 5 -74.00 -28.41 -5.56
C VAL A 5 -72.81 -29.32 -5.91
N THR A 6 -72.03 -28.97 -6.93
CA THR A 6 -70.66 -29.48 -7.07
C THR A 6 -69.68 -28.34 -6.91
N GLU A 7 -69.00 -28.39 -5.77
CA GLU A 7 -67.93 -27.54 -5.27
C GLU A 7 -66.87 -27.20 -6.32
N GLY A 8 -66.51 -25.91 -6.37
CA GLY A 8 -65.29 -25.45 -6.99
C GLY A 8 -64.08 -25.92 -6.18
N MET A 9 -63.33 -26.89 -6.73
CA MET A 9 -61.97 -27.17 -6.28
C MET A 9 -61.05 -26.03 -6.72
N LEU A 10 -60.90 -25.02 -5.87
CA LEU A 10 -59.71 -24.18 -5.86
C LEU A 10 -58.52 -25.07 -5.53
N ARG A 11 -57.74 -25.44 -6.56
CA ARG A 11 -56.41 -26.04 -6.37
C ARG A 11 -55.52 -24.99 -5.72
N VAL A 12 -55.35 -25.10 -4.40
CA VAL A 12 -54.29 -24.39 -3.68
C VAL A 12 -52.97 -24.93 -4.22
N ASN A 13 -52.22 -24.10 -4.95
CA ASN A 13 -50.86 -24.42 -5.35
C ASN A 13 -50.04 -24.69 -4.07
N PRO A 14 -49.39 -25.85 -3.91
CA PRO A 14 -48.50 -26.05 -2.78
C PRO A 14 -47.39 -25.00 -2.87
N GLU A 15 -47.21 -24.26 -1.79
CA GLU A 15 -46.15 -23.26 -1.63
C GLU A 15 -44.83 -23.87 -2.12
N VAL A 16 -44.25 -23.29 -3.18
CA VAL A 16 -42.89 -23.62 -3.59
C VAL A 16 -41.99 -23.10 -2.47
N ILE A 17 -41.71 -23.95 -1.48
CA ILE A 17 -40.74 -23.67 -0.43
C ILE A 17 -39.41 -23.49 -1.14
N HIS A 18 -38.99 -22.24 -1.30
CA HIS A 18 -37.73 -21.91 -1.95
C HIS A 18 -36.58 -22.28 -1.01
N MET A 19 -36.17 -23.55 -1.08
CA MET A 19 -35.00 -24.07 -0.37
C MET A 19 -33.75 -23.47 -0.99
N GLY A 20 -32.98 -22.73 -0.18
CA GLY A 20 -31.72 -22.17 -0.65
C GLY A 20 -30.71 -23.28 -0.93
N ILE A 21 -29.93 -23.12 -2.00
CA ILE A 21 -28.85 -24.05 -2.38
C ILE A 21 -27.53 -23.56 -1.79
N CYS A 22 -26.75 -24.46 -1.21
CA CYS A 22 -25.44 -24.15 -0.69
C CYS A 22 -24.49 -23.79 -1.85
N LYS A 23 -23.96 -22.56 -1.85
CA LYS A 23 -23.02 -22.07 -2.87
C LYS A 23 -21.69 -22.85 -2.96
N TYR A 24 -21.38 -23.69 -1.97
CA TYR A 24 -20.14 -24.46 -1.91
C TYR A 24 -20.31 -25.89 -2.44
N CYS A 25 -21.29 -26.64 -1.91
CA CYS A 25 -21.46 -28.06 -2.23
C CYS A 25 -22.63 -28.36 -3.17
N GLY A 26 -23.44 -27.35 -3.53
CA GLY A 26 -24.60 -27.51 -4.42
C GLY A 26 -25.79 -28.24 -3.79
N LYS A 27 -25.71 -28.65 -2.52
CA LYS A 27 -26.79 -29.34 -1.80
C LYS A 27 -27.72 -28.35 -1.08
N PRO A 28 -28.97 -28.73 -0.75
CA PRO A 28 -29.89 -27.85 -0.04
C PRO A 28 -29.33 -27.38 1.32
N ALA A 29 -29.35 -26.06 1.54
CA ALA A 29 -28.86 -25.40 2.75
C ALA A 29 -29.97 -25.07 3.77
N GLY A 30 -31.23 -25.21 3.35
CA GLY A 30 -32.42 -24.91 4.16
C GLY A 30 -33.10 -23.59 3.76
N LEU A 31 -34.21 -23.28 4.44
CA LEU A 31 -35.00 -22.08 4.19
C LEU A 31 -34.16 -20.83 4.41
N PHE A 32 -34.13 -19.91 3.42
CA PHE A 32 -33.39 -18.64 3.45
C PHE A 32 -31.87 -18.75 3.71
N LYS A 33 -31.27 -19.92 3.55
CA LYS A 33 -29.81 -20.13 3.70
C LYS A 33 -29.15 -20.32 2.35
N SER A 34 -28.08 -19.57 2.08
CA SER A 34 -27.27 -19.72 0.86
C SER A 34 -26.04 -20.61 1.03
N LYS A 35 -25.81 -21.16 2.25
CA LYS A 35 -24.62 -21.95 2.60
C LYS A 35 -24.82 -22.80 3.85
N HIS A 36 -24.10 -23.92 3.96
CA HIS A 36 -23.91 -24.65 5.21
C HIS A 36 -22.79 -24.02 6.03
N ARG A 37 -22.96 -23.97 7.37
CA ARG A 37 -21.92 -23.48 8.29
C ARG A 37 -20.62 -24.28 8.17
N GLU A 38 -20.72 -25.61 8.04
CA GLU A 38 -19.55 -26.48 7.89
C GLU A 38 -18.82 -26.24 6.56
N CYS A 39 -19.54 -26.07 5.45
CA CYS A 39 -18.92 -25.74 4.16
C CYS A 39 -18.22 -24.38 4.19
N GLU A 40 -18.82 -23.38 4.84
CA GLU A 40 -18.18 -22.07 5.04
C GLU A 40 -16.92 -22.17 5.91
N SER A 41 -16.97 -22.93 7.01
CA SER A 41 -15.80 -23.14 7.86
C SER A 41 -14.68 -23.87 7.11
N LYS A 42 -15.01 -24.91 6.32
CA LYS A 42 -14.02 -25.60 5.47
C LYS A 42 -13.41 -24.65 4.45
N HIS A 43 -14.23 -23.88 3.73
CA HIS A 43 -13.77 -22.88 2.76
C HIS A 43 -12.79 -21.88 3.39
N LYS A 44 -13.14 -21.29 4.54
CA LYS A 44 -12.28 -20.33 5.24
C LYS A 44 -10.96 -20.96 5.70
N LEU A 45 -11.01 -22.14 6.31
CA LEU A 45 -9.80 -22.84 6.79
C LEU A 45 -8.87 -23.21 5.64
N THR A 46 -9.41 -23.74 4.54
CA THR A 46 -8.63 -24.07 3.34
C THR A 46 -8.03 -22.83 2.69
N PHE A 47 -8.78 -21.72 2.63
CA PHE A 47 -8.28 -20.44 2.14
C PHE A 47 -7.08 -19.96 2.98
N GLU A 48 -7.23 -19.91 4.31
CA GLU A 48 -6.16 -19.49 5.21
C GLU A 48 -4.93 -20.42 5.16
N GLN A 49 -5.16 -21.73 5.02
CA GLN A 49 -4.09 -22.71 4.85
C GLN A 49 -3.30 -22.44 3.57
N LEU A 50 -3.97 -22.27 2.42
CA LEU A 50 -3.28 -22.03 1.16
C LEU A 50 -2.56 -20.68 1.14
N VAL A 51 -3.10 -19.64 1.80
CA VAL A 51 -2.38 -18.38 1.97
C VAL A 51 -1.08 -18.59 2.74
N ARG A 52 -1.10 -19.36 3.83
CA ARG A 52 0.11 -19.65 4.62
C ARG A 52 1.14 -20.44 3.84
N VAL A 53 0.72 -21.50 3.14
CA VAL A 53 1.62 -22.31 2.31
C VAL A 53 2.23 -21.46 1.21
N THR A 54 1.41 -20.69 0.48
CA THR A 54 1.88 -19.80 -0.58
C THR A 54 2.89 -18.78 -0.05
N LEU A 55 2.62 -18.14 1.09
CA LEU A 55 3.53 -17.19 1.71
C LEU A 55 4.88 -17.83 2.08
N ASP A 56 4.85 -19.02 2.70
CA ASP A 56 6.06 -19.76 3.06
C ASP A 56 6.87 -20.15 1.82
N THR A 57 6.19 -20.57 0.74
CA THR A 57 6.83 -20.85 -0.55
C THR A 57 7.51 -19.61 -1.12
N ILE A 58 6.86 -18.45 -1.13
CA ILE A 58 7.47 -17.19 -1.61
C ILE A 58 8.71 -16.84 -0.78
N ALA A 59 8.65 -16.95 0.55
CA ALA A 59 9.76 -16.62 1.43
C ALA A 59 11.00 -17.51 1.20
N LYS A 60 10.77 -18.79 0.91
CA LYS A 60 11.82 -19.81 0.77
C LYS A 60 12.23 -20.12 -0.67
N SER A 61 11.49 -19.63 -1.67
CA SER A 61 11.74 -19.99 -3.06
C SER A 61 13.13 -19.57 -3.51
N THR A 62 13.84 -20.49 -4.16
CA THR A 62 15.13 -20.22 -4.81
C THR A 62 15.03 -20.39 -6.32
N SER A 63 14.02 -21.11 -6.80
CA SER A 63 13.76 -21.35 -8.21
C SER A 63 12.26 -21.36 -8.52
N SER A 64 11.90 -21.58 -9.78
CA SER A 64 10.49 -21.72 -10.18
C SER A 64 9.92 -23.11 -9.84
N LYS A 65 10.75 -24.10 -9.50
CA LYS A 65 10.30 -25.47 -9.18
C LYS A 65 9.40 -25.51 -7.95
N GLU A 66 9.69 -24.67 -6.96
CA GLU A 66 8.89 -24.54 -5.74
C GLU A 66 7.47 -24.04 -6.06
N PHE A 67 7.29 -23.24 -7.12
CA PHE A 67 5.98 -22.77 -7.57
C PHE A 67 5.23 -23.83 -8.38
N GLU A 68 5.93 -24.71 -9.11
CA GLU A 68 5.31 -25.89 -9.74
C GLU A 68 4.74 -26.85 -8.69
N GLU A 69 5.47 -27.10 -7.60
CA GLU A 69 4.97 -27.91 -6.48
C GLU A 69 3.82 -27.22 -5.74
N LEU A 70 3.90 -25.90 -5.54
CA LEU A 70 2.79 -25.12 -4.99
C LEU A 70 1.52 -25.22 -5.84
N GLU A 71 1.64 -25.16 -7.17
CA GLU A 71 0.50 -25.29 -8.08
C GLU A 71 -0.16 -26.68 -7.94
N LYS A 72 0.64 -27.75 -7.84
CA LYS A 72 0.15 -29.11 -7.57
C LYS A 72 -0.59 -29.19 -6.23
N ASP A 73 -0.04 -28.56 -5.19
CA ASP A 73 -0.65 -28.52 -3.87
C ASP A 73 -1.97 -27.74 -3.85
N ILE A 74 -2.02 -26.59 -4.53
CA ILE A 74 -3.25 -25.81 -4.71
C ILE A 74 -4.32 -26.69 -5.39
N ASN A 75 -3.98 -27.35 -6.50
CA ASN A 75 -4.92 -28.20 -7.24
C ASN A 75 -5.43 -29.40 -6.42
N ARG A 76 -4.61 -29.92 -5.49
CA ARG A 76 -4.97 -31.01 -4.59
C ARG A 76 -5.84 -30.56 -3.41
N ILE A 77 -5.55 -29.39 -2.84
CA ILE A 77 -6.15 -28.89 -1.59
C ILE A 77 -7.43 -28.09 -1.85
N ALA A 78 -7.45 -27.24 -2.87
CA ALA A 78 -8.54 -26.32 -3.19
C ALA A 78 -9.93 -26.99 -3.30
N PRO A 79 -10.09 -28.17 -3.93
CA PRO A 79 -11.39 -28.84 -4.02
C PRO A 79 -11.98 -29.21 -2.66
N GLY A 80 -11.14 -29.58 -1.68
CA GLY A 80 -11.59 -29.95 -0.33
C GLY A 80 -12.22 -28.80 0.46
N GLY A 81 -11.85 -27.56 0.11
CA GLY A 81 -12.41 -26.33 0.65
C GLY A 81 -13.48 -25.68 -0.21
N TYR A 82 -13.89 -26.29 -1.32
CA TYR A 82 -14.81 -25.69 -2.31
C TYR A 82 -14.29 -24.35 -2.87
N LEU A 83 -12.97 -24.22 -3.07
CA LEU A 83 -12.39 -23.01 -3.65
C LEU A 83 -12.58 -22.99 -5.16
N THR A 84 -13.04 -21.85 -5.67
CA THR A 84 -13.14 -21.56 -7.10
C THR A 84 -11.82 -21.02 -7.65
N ALA A 85 -11.68 -20.91 -8.98
CA ALA A 85 -10.54 -20.23 -9.60
C ALA A 85 -10.37 -18.78 -9.11
N SER A 86 -11.49 -18.07 -8.84
CA SER A 86 -11.46 -16.71 -8.28
C SER A 86 -10.96 -16.70 -6.83
N ASP A 87 -11.29 -17.73 -6.03
CA ASP A 87 -10.77 -17.88 -4.68
C ASP A 87 -9.27 -18.14 -4.71
N ILE A 88 -8.80 -19.00 -5.63
CA ILE A 88 -7.36 -19.29 -5.82
C ILE A 88 -6.61 -18.01 -6.20
N LYS A 89 -7.12 -17.23 -7.16
CA LYS A 89 -6.53 -15.91 -7.49
C LYS A 89 -6.46 -15.01 -6.25
N SER A 90 -7.51 -15.01 -5.43
CA SER A 90 -7.56 -14.23 -4.19
C SER A 90 -6.57 -14.72 -3.14
N VAL A 91 -6.33 -16.03 -3.03
CA VAL A 91 -5.28 -16.62 -2.18
C VAL A 91 -3.91 -16.11 -2.59
N LEU A 92 -3.58 -16.21 -3.89
CA LEU A 92 -2.28 -15.79 -4.43
C LEU A 92 -2.01 -14.30 -4.17
N ILE A 93 -3.01 -13.43 -4.44
CA ILE A 93 -2.91 -11.99 -4.16
C ILE A 93 -2.75 -11.74 -2.65
N THR A 94 -3.49 -12.44 -1.79
CA THR A 94 -3.39 -12.27 -0.33
C THR A 94 -2.02 -12.68 0.19
N ALA A 95 -1.44 -13.74 -0.37
CA ALA A 95 -0.09 -14.19 -0.04
C ALA A 95 0.97 -13.20 -0.52
N PHE A 96 0.83 -12.65 -1.73
CA PHE A 96 1.68 -11.56 -2.24
C PHE A 96 1.67 -10.35 -1.31
N GLU A 97 0.48 -9.86 -0.92
CA GLU A 97 0.35 -8.72 0.00
C GLU A 97 1.10 -8.97 1.32
N LYS A 98 0.92 -10.17 1.88
CA LYS A 98 1.60 -10.58 3.12
C LYS A 98 3.11 -10.73 2.94
N ALA A 99 3.57 -11.18 1.77
CA ALA A 99 5.00 -11.29 1.47
C ALA A 99 5.64 -9.90 1.38
N VAL A 100 5.00 -8.96 0.68
CA VAL A 100 5.45 -7.56 0.61
C VAL A 100 5.52 -6.94 2.02
N ASP A 101 4.47 -7.09 2.83
CA ASP A 101 4.48 -6.58 4.20
C ASP A 101 5.56 -7.28 5.05
N HIS A 102 5.76 -8.58 4.87
CA HIS A 102 6.79 -9.35 5.59
C HIS A 102 8.21 -8.85 5.29
N PHE A 103 8.56 -8.70 4.01
CA PHE A 103 9.89 -8.25 3.57
C PHE A 103 10.14 -6.75 3.82
N LEU A 104 9.10 -5.95 4.08
CA LEU A 104 9.26 -4.54 4.46
C LEU A 104 9.30 -4.32 5.98
N ASN A 105 9.03 -5.34 6.79
CA ASN A 105 8.96 -5.20 8.25
C ASN A 105 10.34 -5.02 8.91
N ASP A 106 11.39 -5.64 8.39
CA ASP A 106 12.76 -5.41 8.86
C ASP A 106 13.34 -4.08 8.36
N GLY A 107 12.63 -3.45 7.42
CA GLY A 107 12.88 -2.15 6.88
C GLY A 107 13.43 -2.18 5.46
N GLU A 108 14.01 -3.27 4.96
CA GLU A 108 14.71 -3.22 3.67
C GLU A 108 14.31 -4.38 2.78
N LEU A 109 13.74 -4.07 1.61
CA LEU A 109 13.48 -5.08 0.59
C LEU A 109 14.77 -5.38 -0.15
N SER A 110 15.42 -6.49 0.15
CA SER A 110 16.64 -6.94 -0.54
C SER A 110 16.39 -7.27 -2.02
N ALA A 111 17.48 -7.30 -2.80
CA ALA A 111 17.40 -7.69 -4.22
C ALA A 111 16.91 -9.13 -4.40
N GLU A 112 17.30 -10.02 -3.49
CA GLU A 112 16.87 -11.43 -3.50
C GLU A 112 15.36 -11.56 -3.20
N GLU A 113 14.84 -10.83 -2.21
CA GLU A 113 13.41 -10.83 -1.90
C GLU A 113 12.57 -10.25 -3.04
N GLN A 114 13.06 -9.19 -3.68
CA GLN A 114 12.42 -8.67 -4.89
C GLN A 114 12.38 -9.73 -6.00
N GLU A 115 13.48 -10.45 -6.26
CA GLU A 115 13.52 -11.50 -7.28
C GLU A 115 12.54 -12.64 -6.97
N LYS A 116 12.39 -13.02 -5.69
CA LYS A 116 11.38 -14.01 -5.26
C LYS A 116 9.96 -13.56 -5.61
N ILE A 117 9.63 -12.30 -5.35
CA ILE A 117 8.33 -11.72 -5.67
C ILE A 117 8.10 -11.63 -7.18
N GLU A 118 9.08 -11.14 -7.94
CA GLU A 118 8.98 -11.03 -9.40
C GLU A 118 8.77 -12.41 -10.03
N ARG A 119 9.55 -13.40 -9.62
CA ARG A 119 9.39 -14.80 -10.08
C ARG A 119 8.00 -15.35 -9.76
N PHE A 120 7.47 -15.08 -8.57
CA PHE A 120 6.12 -15.49 -8.18
C PHE A 120 5.04 -14.84 -9.06
N VAL A 121 5.13 -13.52 -9.25
CA VAL A 121 4.19 -12.74 -10.08
C VAL A 121 4.19 -13.23 -11.51
N ASP A 122 5.38 -13.47 -12.08
CA ASP A 122 5.54 -13.94 -13.45
C ASP A 122 5.03 -15.38 -13.64
N PHE A 123 5.37 -16.27 -12.70
CA PHE A 123 4.96 -17.68 -12.78
C PHE A 123 3.44 -17.82 -12.78
N PHE A 124 2.75 -17.14 -11.86
CA PHE A 124 1.28 -17.16 -11.76
C PHE A 124 0.59 -16.15 -12.69
N LYS A 125 1.35 -15.39 -13.49
CA LYS A 125 0.85 -14.39 -14.46
C LYS A 125 -0.13 -13.40 -13.83
N LEU A 126 0.21 -12.90 -12.63
CA LEU A 126 -0.65 -12.01 -11.87
C LEU A 126 -0.59 -10.58 -12.46
N ASP A 127 -1.76 -9.99 -12.70
CA ASP A 127 -1.84 -8.64 -13.23
C ASP A 127 -1.59 -7.57 -12.14
N GLN A 128 -0.86 -6.51 -12.49
CA GLN A 128 -0.49 -5.44 -11.56
C GLN A 128 -1.72 -4.77 -10.91
N ASN A 129 -2.82 -4.61 -11.65
CA ASN A 129 -4.04 -4.00 -11.13
C ASN A 129 -4.62 -4.81 -9.96
N SER A 130 -4.62 -6.14 -10.06
CA SER A 130 -5.04 -7.04 -9.00
C SER A 130 -4.06 -7.09 -7.83
N LEU A 131 -2.75 -6.92 -8.09
CA LEU A 131 -1.70 -6.89 -7.08
C LEU A 131 -1.66 -5.58 -6.28
N ASN A 132 -2.21 -4.48 -6.81
CA ASN A 132 -2.27 -3.22 -6.07
C ASN A 132 -3.44 -3.14 -5.07
N ARG A 133 -4.08 -4.27 -4.78
CA ARG A 133 -5.01 -4.37 -3.65
C ARG A 133 -4.26 -4.00 -2.36
N ASN A 134 -4.89 -3.16 -1.53
CA ASN A 134 -4.30 -2.63 -0.29
C ASN A 134 -2.94 -1.92 -0.48
N ASP A 135 -2.70 -1.28 -1.64
CA ASP A 135 -1.46 -0.56 -1.97
C ASP A 135 -0.21 -1.45 -2.02
N ALA A 136 -0.35 -2.79 -2.08
CA ALA A 136 0.80 -3.70 -1.94
C ALA A 136 1.82 -3.59 -3.08
N TRP A 137 1.35 -3.47 -4.33
CA TRP A 137 2.26 -3.20 -5.46
C TRP A 137 3.00 -1.88 -5.29
N ASN A 138 2.31 -0.81 -4.88
CA ASN A 138 2.96 0.46 -4.61
C ASN A 138 3.96 0.38 -3.45
N LYS A 139 3.68 -0.36 -2.38
CA LYS A 139 4.63 -0.63 -1.28
C LYS A 139 5.89 -1.34 -1.79
N LEU A 140 5.73 -2.34 -2.64
CA LEU A 140 6.85 -3.05 -3.28
C LEU A 140 7.73 -2.05 -4.07
N VAL A 141 7.13 -1.26 -4.96
CA VAL A 141 7.84 -0.26 -5.76
C VAL A 141 8.56 0.76 -4.87
N LYS A 142 7.91 1.25 -3.81
CA LYS A 142 8.51 2.15 -2.82
C LYS A 142 9.73 1.53 -2.14
N GLY A 143 9.64 0.27 -1.73
CA GLY A 143 10.77 -0.48 -1.15
C GLY A 143 11.97 -0.57 -2.09
N VAL A 144 11.72 -0.92 -3.36
CA VAL A 144 12.79 -0.98 -4.37
C VAL A 144 13.41 0.39 -4.64
N VAL A 145 12.59 1.44 -4.75
CA VAL A 145 13.06 2.82 -4.92
C VAL A 145 13.94 3.25 -3.74
N LEU A 146 13.53 2.95 -2.50
CA LEU A 146 14.35 3.27 -1.33
C LEU A 146 15.68 2.54 -1.34
N ARG A 147 15.70 1.23 -1.63
CA ARG A 147 16.94 0.46 -1.73
C ARG A 147 17.88 1.05 -2.79
N GLU A 148 17.38 1.31 -4.00
CA GLU A 148 18.16 1.91 -5.08
C GLU A 148 18.77 3.26 -4.67
N VAL A 149 18.00 4.13 -4.03
CA VAL A 149 18.49 5.42 -3.51
C VAL A 149 19.55 5.21 -2.42
N MET A 150 19.36 4.27 -1.49
CA MET A 150 20.34 3.97 -0.45
C MET A 150 21.65 3.41 -1.00
N GLU A 151 21.59 2.66 -2.11
CA GLU A 151 22.75 2.18 -2.86
C GLU A 151 23.42 3.28 -3.72
N GLY A 152 22.93 4.52 -3.66
CA GLY A 152 23.42 5.64 -4.48
C GLY A 152 23.03 5.57 -5.96
N LYS A 153 22.09 4.68 -6.32
CA LYS A 153 21.53 4.59 -7.66
C LYS A 153 20.39 5.59 -7.82
N ILE A 154 20.16 6.02 -9.06
CA ILE A 154 19.04 6.89 -9.40
C ILE A 154 17.91 6.02 -10.00
N PRO A 155 16.80 5.80 -9.28
CA PRO A 155 15.67 5.04 -9.80
C PRO A 155 15.11 5.65 -11.09
N GLN A 156 14.75 4.78 -12.05
CA GLN A 156 14.06 5.15 -13.29
C GLN A 156 12.76 4.37 -13.47
N ARG A 157 12.07 4.12 -12.35
CA ARG A 157 10.84 3.30 -12.31
C ARG A 157 9.57 4.10 -12.54
N LEU A 158 9.61 5.41 -12.31
CA LEU A 158 8.45 6.28 -12.49
C LEU A 158 8.25 6.59 -13.98
N LYS A 159 7.16 6.08 -14.54
CA LYS A 159 6.62 6.53 -15.83
C LYS A 159 5.52 7.53 -15.55
N VAL A 160 5.79 8.80 -15.88
CA VAL A 160 4.77 9.84 -15.76
C VAL A 160 3.96 9.88 -17.04
N GLU A 161 2.66 9.60 -16.93
CA GLU A 161 1.72 9.84 -18.03
C GLU A 161 1.32 11.32 -18.03
N GLY A 162 1.65 12.03 -19.11
CA GLY A 162 1.36 13.45 -19.26
C GLY A 162 2.49 14.39 -18.85
N GLN A 163 2.23 15.69 -18.92
CA GLN A 163 3.19 16.73 -18.56
C GLN A 163 3.02 17.11 -17.09
N LEU A 164 4.13 17.15 -16.35
CA LEU A 164 4.14 17.71 -15.00
C LEU A 164 4.19 19.24 -15.05
N PRO A 165 3.56 19.95 -14.09
CA PRO A 165 3.60 21.40 -14.02
C PRO A 165 4.93 21.95 -13.47
N PHE A 166 6.05 21.24 -13.73
CA PHE A 166 7.37 21.56 -13.19
C PHE A 166 8.39 21.73 -14.30
N ASN A 167 9.13 22.84 -14.23
CA ASN A 167 10.33 23.06 -15.03
C ASN A 167 11.55 22.59 -14.23
N PHE A 168 11.99 21.35 -14.46
CA PHE A 168 13.16 20.78 -13.80
C PHE A 168 14.46 21.45 -14.29
N GLN A 169 15.49 21.46 -13.43
CA GLN A 169 16.81 21.95 -13.83
C GLN A 169 17.50 20.98 -14.80
N LYS A 170 18.52 21.47 -15.51
CA LYS A 170 19.38 20.60 -16.34
C LYS A 170 19.99 19.48 -15.49
N SER A 171 19.97 18.27 -16.04
CA SER A 171 20.49 17.05 -15.39
C SER A 171 19.78 16.64 -14.09
N GLU A 172 18.64 17.23 -13.78
CA GLU A 172 17.79 16.82 -12.66
C GLU A 172 16.87 15.67 -13.10
N LYS A 173 16.88 14.58 -12.34
CA LYS A 173 16.07 13.39 -12.64
C LYS A 173 14.95 13.28 -11.63
N LEU A 174 13.73 13.03 -12.13
CA LEU A 174 12.55 12.81 -11.30
C LEU A 174 12.61 11.42 -10.67
N ILE A 175 12.40 11.33 -9.35
CA ILE A 175 12.43 10.08 -8.60
C ILE A 175 11.02 9.62 -8.24
N TRP A 176 10.20 10.53 -7.72
CA TRP A 176 8.86 10.22 -7.25
C TRP A 176 7.91 11.40 -7.40
N VAL A 177 6.61 11.11 -7.58
CA VAL A 177 5.54 12.11 -7.61
C VAL A 177 4.44 11.67 -6.65
N PHE A 178 4.08 12.55 -5.72
CA PHE A 178 2.88 12.44 -4.92
C PHE A 178 1.80 13.33 -5.57
N PRO A 179 0.75 12.75 -6.16
CA PRO A 179 -0.21 13.51 -6.96
C PRO A 179 -1.17 14.38 -6.13
N LYS A 180 -1.40 13.99 -4.86
CA LYS A 180 -2.30 14.68 -3.95
C LYS A 180 -1.64 14.84 -2.59
N VAL A 181 -1.08 16.01 -2.36
CA VAL A 181 -0.39 16.38 -1.12
C VAL A 181 -1.03 17.63 -0.54
N ASP A 182 -1.43 17.55 0.72
CA ASP A 182 -1.81 18.75 1.48
C ASP A 182 -0.56 19.40 2.05
N TYR A 183 -0.41 20.69 1.76
CA TYR A 183 0.72 21.50 2.19
C TYR A 183 0.29 22.43 3.33
N TYR A 184 1.04 22.37 4.42
CA TYR A 184 0.81 23.12 5.65
C TYR A 184 2.01 23.98 5.99
N GLN A 185 1.75 25.08 6.69
CA GLN A 185 2.76 25.90 7.35
C GLN A 185 2.37 26.17 8.79
N ASP A 186 3.37 26.31 9.66
CA ASP A 186 3.15 26.82 11.00
C ASP A 186 2.67 28.28 10.95
N ARG A 187 1.58 28.58 11.67
CA ARG A 187 1.17 29.97 11.91
C ARG A 187 1.86 30.45 13.18
N THR A 188 2.61 31.54 13.07
CA THR A 188 3.12 32.27 14.24
C THR A 188 1.93 32.94 14.94
N VAL A 189 1.25 32.22 15.83
CA VAL A 189 0.33 32.85 16.79
C VAL A 189 1.16 33.16 18.02
N ARG A 190 1.24 34.44 18.41
CA ARG A 190 1.85 34.84 19.69
C ARG A 190 0.91 34.40 20.82
N GLU A 191 0.97 33.13 21.18
CA GLU A 191 0.41 32.61 22.43
C GLU A 191 1.55 31.97 23.21
N TYR A 192 1.76 32.45 24.43
CA TYR A 192 2.72 31.92 25.38
C TYR A 192 2.20 30.56 25.85
N ILE A 193 2.54 29.49 25.13
CA ILE A 193 2.25 28.12 25.54
C ILE A 193 3.59 27.46 25.83
N GLY A 194 3.75 27.06 27.10
CA GLY A 194 4.91 26.34 27.61
C GLY A 194 5.23 25.10 26.77
N GLY A 195 6.53 24.82 26.70
CA GLY A 195 7.19 23.89 25.79
C GLY A 195 6.44 22.60 25.47
N SER A 196 6.30 22.33 24.18
CA SER A 196 6.22 20.97 23.66
C SER A 196 7.58 20.63 23.04
N SER A 197 8.29 19.72 23.68
CA SER A 197 9.54 19.15 23.21
C SER A 197 9.27 18.34 21.94
N GLY A 198 9.53 18.92 20.76
CA GLY A 198 9.60 18.18 19.51
C GLY A 198 11.01 17.60 19.40
N VAL A 199 11.13 16.28 19.47
CA VAL A 199 12.43 15.61 19.31
C VAL A 199 12.83 15.69 17.84
N SER A 200 13.69 16.66 17.50
CA SER A 200 14.38 16.68 16.22
C SER A 200 15.45 15.60 16.25
N PHE A 201 15.25 14.50 15.52
CA PHE A 201 16.30 13.50 15.36
C PHE A 201 17.33 14.02 14.35
N ARG A 202 18.58 14.23 14.81
CA ARG A 202 19.72 14.39 13.91
C ARG A 202 20.01 13.02 13.31
N VAL A 203 19.88 12.91 11.99
CA VAL A 203 20.20 11.68 11.27
C VAL A 203 21.70 11.69 10.97
N ALA A 204 22.42 10.65 11.39
CA ALA A 204 23.79 10.41 10.94
C ALA A 204 23.77 9.92 9.47
N LYS A 205 24.87 10.13 8.73
CA LYS A 205 24.99 9.64 7.34
C LYS A 205 24.63 8.13 7.26
N GLY A 206 23.80 7.74 6.29
CA GLY A 206 23.44 6.34 6.04
C GLY A 206 22.42 5.71 7.01
N VAL A 207 21.62 6.49 7.76
CA VAL A 207 20.63 5.93 8.69
C VAL A 207 19.26 5.78 8.06
N TYR A 208 18.81 4.53 8.01
CA TYR A 208 17.46 4.12 7.63
C TYR A 208 16.53 4.06 8.84
N LEU A 209 15.35 4.68 8.77
CA LEU A 209 14.31 4.53 9.79
C LEU A 209 13.41 3.35 9.42
N ARG A 210 13.53 2.24 10.16
CA ARG A 210 12.69 1.05 9.99
C ARG A 210 11.23 1.35 10.31
N THR A 211 10.32 0.64 9.65
CA THR A 211 8.85 0.76 9.82
C THR A 211 8.44 0.64 11.30
N GLY A 212 8.99 -0.32 12.04
CA GLY A 212 8.71 -0.50 13.48
C GLY A 212 9.28 0.59 14.41
N ALA A 213 10.25 1.38 13.94
CA ALA A 213 10.86 2.49 14.68
C ALA A 213 10.17 3.85 14.40
N PHE A 214 9.31 3.91 13.38
CA PHE A 214 8.66 5.14 12.93
C PHE A 214 7.46 5.50 13.81
N LYS A 215 7.72 6.02 15.02
CA LYS A 215 6.71 6.52 15.96
C LYS A 215 6.50 8.03 15.81
N ALA A 216 6.07 8.43 14.62
CA ALA A 216 5.82 9.83 14.31
C ALA A 216 4.35 10.20 14.58
N THR A 217 4.10 11.45 14.96
CA THR A 217 2.74 11.95 15.16
C THR A 217 2.08 12.26 13.82
N PRO A 218 0.74 12.11 13.69
CA PRO A 218 0.04 12.55 12.50
C PRO A 218 0.07 14.07 12.38
N ILE A 219 0.05 14.56 11.14
CA ILE A 219 0.08 16.00 10.85
C ILE A 219 -1.10 16.76 11.49
N GLU A 220 -2.24 16.10 11.69
CA GLU A 220 -3.47 16.69 12.25
C GLU A 220 -3.35 17.18 13.70
N THR A 221 -2.38 16.70 14.49
CA THR A 221 -2.32 16.96 15.95
C THR A 221 -1.70 18.31 16.32
N ILE A 222 -1.06 19.03 15.39
CA ILE A 222 -0.35 20.29 15.68
C ILE A 222 -1.09 21.45 15.01
N LYS A 223 -1.24 22.59 15.72
CA LYS A 223 -1.92 23.84 15.28
C LYS A 223 -1.32 24.42 13.97
N ARG A 224 -1.52 23.75 12.84
CA ARG A 224 -0.98 24.09 11.51
C ARG A 224 -2.08 24.68 10.64
N VAL A 225 -1.69 25.56 9.74
CA VAL A 225 -2.62 26.11 8.73
C VAL A 225 -2.42 25.36 7.44
N HIS A 226 -3.50 24.75 6.94
CA HIS A 226 -3.56 24.25 5.57
C HIS A 226 -3.39 25.44 4.63
N VAL A 227 -2.41 25.37 3.73
CA VAL A 227 -2.05 26.45 2.81
C VAL A 227 -2.55 26.14 1.40
N ASP A 228 -2.36 24.91 0.93
CA ASP A 228 -2.72 24.50 -0.42
C ASP A 228 -2.76 22.98 -0.54
N SER A 229 -3.32 22.48 -1.64
CA SER A 229 -3.27 21.06 -2.02
C SER A 229 -2.78 20.95 -3.46
N GLY A 230 -1.88 20.01 -3.72
CA GLY A 230 -1.26 19.91 -5.04
C GLY A 230 -0.35 18.71 -5.23
N ILE A 231 0.50 18.83 -6.25
CA ILE A 231 1.48 17.81 -6.62
C ILE A 231 2.79 18.12 -5.90
N LEU A 232 3.40 17.10 -5.29
CA LEU A 232 4.77 17.15 -4.78
C LEU A 232 5.64 16.25 -5.65
N ALA A 233 6.63 16.82 -6.32
CA ALA A 233 7.62 16.06 -7.08
C ALA A 233 8.96 16.06 -6.34
N VAL A 234 9.56 14.88 -6.26
CA VAL A 234 10.87 14.65 -5.63
C VAL A 234 11.85 14.25 -6.72
N THR A 235 12.96 14.98 -6.81
CA THR A 235 14.00 14.76 -7.82
C THR A 235 15.32 14.41 -7.14
N THR A 236 16.39 14.26 -7.93
CA THR A 236 17.75 14.11 -7.41
C THR A 236 18.31 15.34 -6.69
N LYS A 237 17.72 16.54 -6.86
CA LYS A 237 18.30 17.80 -6.34
C LYS A 237 17.33 18.65 -5.53
N HIS A 238 16.03 18.50 -5.75
CA HIS A 238 15.04 19.39 -5.18
C HIS A 238 13.73 18.66 -4.83
N ILE A 239 12.99 19.31 -3.94
CA ILE A 239 11.57 19.09 -3.72
C ILE A 239 10.82 20.20 -4.47
N TYR A 240 9.87 19.81 -5.31
CA TYR A 240 8.97 20.74 -6.01
C TYR A 240 7.55 20.58 -5.48
N PHE A 241 6.88 21.70 -5.24
CA PHE A 241 5.46 21.72 -4.92
C PHE A 241 4.72 22.62 -5.91
N HIS A 242 3.59 22.16 -6.42
CA HIS A 242 2.67 22.93 -7.25
C HIS A 242 1.23 22.64 -6.81
N GLY A 243 0.63 23.59 -6.11
CA GLY A 243 -0.79 23.66 -5.81
C GLY A 243 -1.45 24.84 -6.50
N LYS A 244 -2.73 25.07 -6.16
CA LYS A 244 -3.55 26.10 -6.79
C LYS A 244 -3.06 27.52 -6.50
N PHE A 245 -2.49 27.76 -5.32
CA PHE A 245 -2.10 29.08 -4.81
C PHE A 245 -0.59 29.21 -4.58
N LYS A 246 0.11 28.10 -4.36
CA LYS A 246 1.54 28.07 -4.08
C LYS A 246 2.26 27.15 -5.04
N SER A 247 3.35 27.65 -5.59
CA SER A 247 4.30 26.87 -6.38
C SER A 247 5.70 27.28 -5.99
N PHE A 248 6.54 26.30 -5.64
CA PHE A 248 7.90 26.58 -5.22
C PHE A 248 8.80 25.35 -5.37
N ARG A 249 10.10 25.60 -5.21
CA ARG A 249 11.15 24.60 -5.23
C ARG A 249 12.04 24.78 -4.02
N ILE A 250 12.39 23.67 -3.36
CA ILE A 250 13.33 23.63 -2.24
C ILE A 250 14.54 22.78 -2.65
N PRO A 251 15.73 23.38 -2.85
CA PRO A 251 16.96 22.60 -3.03
C PRO A 251 17.32 21.82 -1.78
N PHE A 252 17.75 20.57 -1.91
CA PHE A 252 18.17 19.75 -0.77
C PHE A 252 19.28 20.43 0.04
N LYS A 253 20.25 21.07 -0.63
CA LYS A 253 21.32 21.87 0.02
C LYS A 253 20.85 23.04 0.89
N LYS A 254 19.58 23.44 0.78
CA LYS A 254 18.97 24.48 1.63
C LYS A 254 18.11 23.90 2.73
N ILE A 255 18.12 22.59 2.95
CA ILE A 255 17.37 21.93 4.02
C ILE A 255 18.32 21.61 5.15
N VAL A 256 18.00 22.07 6.36
CA VAL A 256 18.83 21.85 7.57
C VAL A 256 18.33 20.70 8.42
N ALA A 257 17.04 20.38 8.33
CA ALA A 257 16.44 19.27 9.08
C ALA A 257 15.16 18.77 8.41
N PHE A 258 14.93 17.46 8.57
CA PHE A 258 13.68 16.79 8.26
C PHE A 258 12.99 16.36 9.56
N GLU A 259 11.69 16.55 9.65
CA GLU A 259 10.87 16.12 10.77
C GLU A 259 9.90 15.03 10.31
N PRO A 260 9.95 13.82 10.89
CA PRO A 260 9.05 12.75 10.49
C PRO A 260 7.62 12.98 11.04
N TYR A 261 6.60 12.73 10.23
CA TYR A 261 5.21 12.57 10.64
C TYR A 261 4.67 11.23 10.18
N SER A 262 3.63 10.66 10.81
CA SER A 262 3.11 9.35 10.39
C SER A 262 2.61 9.34 8.95
N ASN A 263 2.03 10.45 8.50
CA ASN A 263 1.42 10.63 7.18
C ASN A 263 2.13 11.69 6.31
N GLY A 264 3.37 12.05 6.64
CA GLY A 264 4.10 13.03 5.85
C GLY A 264 5.43 13.46 6.44
N ILE A 265 5.87 14.67 6.11
CA ILE A 265 7.18 15.19 6.50
C ILE A 265 7.15 16.70 6.73
N GLY A 266 7.94 17.17 7.70
CA GLY A 266 8.30 18.57 7.88
C GLY A 266 9.70 18.85 7.34
N VAL A 267 9.87 19.99 6.68
CA VAL A 267 11.13 20.46 6.09
C VAL A 267 11.50 21.81 6.69
N HIS A 268 12.67 21.88 7.29
CA HIS A 268 13.26 23.12 7.80
C HIS A 268 14.30 23.64 6.82
N LYS A 269 14.11 24.86 6.32
CA LYS A 269 15.05 25.49 5.39
C LYS A 269 16.12 26.27 6.14
N ASP A 270 17.29 26.42 5.53
CA ASP A 270 18.39 27.26 5.97
C ASP A 270 18.06 28.75 5.78
N SER A 271 17.15 29.26 6.61
CA SER A 271 16.79 30.67 6.66
C SER A 271 16.13 30.98 7.99
N ALA A 272 16.66 31.98 8.70
CA ALA A 272 16.15 32.41 10.00
C ALA A 272 14.67 32.88 9.97
N ALA A 273 14.16 33.25 8.79
CA ALA A 273 12.77 33.68 8.60
C ALA A 273 11.88 32.61 7.92
N ALA A 274 12.44 31.46 7.53
CA ALA A 274 11.67 30.43 6.86
C ALA A 274 10.75 29.70 7.86
N LYS A 275 9.46 29.71 7.53
CA LYS A 275 8.49 28.81 8.18
C LYS A 275 8.81 27.36 7.81
N ARG A 276 8.46 26.45 8.72
CA ARG A 276 8.49 25.01 8.46
C ARG A 276 7.50 24.68 7.35
N GLU A 277 7.97 23.95 6.35
CA GLU A 277 7.16 23.48 5.22
C GLU A 277 6.73 22.04 5.51
N ILE A 278 5.44 21.76 5.54
CA ILE A 278 4.92 20.45 5.98
C ILE A 278 4.06 19.86 4.88
N PHE A 279 4.35 18.62 4.51
CA PHE A 279 3.68 17.94 3.40
C PHE A 279 3.02 16.65 3.92
N ALA A 280 1.69 16.59 3.84
CA ALA A 280 0.94 15.37 4.11
C ALA A 280 0.84 14.54 2.83
N THR A 281 1.70 13.54 2.72
CA THR A 281 1.83 12.67 1.54
C THR A 281 1.01 11.38 1.65
N GLY A 282 0.48 11.10 2.84
CA GLY A 282 -0.21 9.84 3.16
C GLY A 282 0.73 8.70 3.54
N ASP A 283 2.04 8.87 3.37
CA ASP A 283 3.06 7.87 3.68
C ASP A 283 4.32 8.56 4.21
N GLY A 284 4.33 8.85 5.50
CA GLY A 284 5.41 9.60 6.12
C GLY A 284 6.73 8.82 6.18
N TRP A 285 6.65 7.51 6.35
CA TRP A 285 7.82 6.65 6.40
C TRP A 285 8.57 6.64 5.06
N PHE A 286 7.86 6.41 3.96
CA PHE A 286 8.47 6.43 2.63
C PHE A 286 9.00 7.83 2.30
N THR A 287 8.19 8.86 2.55
CA THR A 287 8.54 10.25 2.23
C THR A 287 9.80 10.69 2.98
N TYR A 288 9.88 10.35 4.28
CA TYR A 288 11.03 10.68 5.10
C TYR A 288 12.30 9.98 4.61
N ASN A 289 12.26 8.65 4.46
CA ASN A 289 13.44 7.89 4.05
C ASN A 289 13.90 8.30 2.64
N LEU A 290 12.97 8.57 1.72
CA LEU A 290 13.30 9.03 0.37
C LEU A 290 14.04 10.38 0.40
N LEU A 291 13.49 11.38 1.09
CA LEU A 291 14.03 12.73 1.09
C LEU A 291 15.36 12.84 1.83
N VAL A 292 15.51 12.12 2.95
CA VAL A 292 16.76 12.11 3.71
C VAL A 292 17.91 11.50 2.90
N ASN A 293 17.68 10.34 2.26
CA ASN A 293 18.73 9.69 1.48
C ASN A 293 19.07 10.50 0.21
N LEU A 294 18.09 11.07 -0.48
CA LEU A 294 18.36 11.95 -1.63
C LEU A 294 19.10 13.22 -1.24
N ALA A 295 18.80 13.81 -0.08
CA ALA A 295 19.52 14.98 0.41
C ALA A 295 21.00 14.65 0.69
N GLN A 296 21.29 13.46 1.20
CA GLN A 296 22.66 12.97 1.42
C GLN A 296 23.40 12.79 0.08
N LEU A 297 22.81 12.10 -0.89
CA LEU A 297 23.40 11.94 -2.22
C LEU A 297 23.69 13.30 -2.89
N SER A 298 22.77 14.26 -2.76
CA SER A 298 22.95 15.59 -3.34
C SER A 298 24.06 16.44 -2.69
N SER A 299 24.58 16.01 -1.53
CA SER A 299 25.68 16.68 -0.82
C SER A 299 27.06 16.13 -1.17
N GLU A 300 27.11 14.99 -1.87
CA GLU A 300 28.34 14.34 -2.32
C GLU A 300 28.76 14.77 -3.75
N ASP A 301 27.82 15.35 -4.51
CA ASP A 301 28.00 16.00 -5.82
C ASP A 301 28.35 17.50 -5.71
#